data_AF-A0AA88M0D8-F1
#
_entry.id   AF-A0AA88M0D8-F1
#
_cell.length_a   1.000
_cell.length_b   1.000
_cell.length_c   1.000
_cell.angle_alpha   90.00
_cell.angle_beta   90.00
_cell.angle_gamma   90.00
#
_symmetry.space_group_name_H-M   'P 1'
#
loop_
_entity.id
_entity.type
_entity.pdbx_description
1 polymer ?
#
loop_
_entity_poly.entity_id
_entity_poly.type
_entity_poly.pdbx_seq_one_letter_code
_entity_poly.pdbx_strand_id
1 'polypeptide(L)'
;MLQFAQTLEVYRLLGVNRVVIYNTSCGPDLERLLQSYSQEGFVELVPWPIDRYLNPSPGWLFSQHGGDVHYFGQLTTLNECIYRSMDRSRYVLLNDIDEIIMPYQHRDLKGLMDMLQQKHPNTGVFLIENHIFPKKPLEENKKGPLPQWKGVPGYNILEHIYREEPDRNIYHPHKMIVQPRFVEQTSVHDVLKMSGEKFKVPPDVCRIIHCPISGPKRRPLEQLHVDTRLWDFKDKLIPRVNEILTRVGLLGCNGTELNDGKDSETQALGMYQSAWIKLPNKKVLFVLIIVVTVLLFLLRKPRSYGSIPKPLGAEVICPHQVSEQTITPLNNTKHFLVSAYMDERHGGDVHYFGQLTTLNECIYRSMDRSRYVLLNDIDEIIMPYQHSDLKGLMDMLQQKHPNTGVFLIENHIFPKKHFEPSRKFNLPQWKGVPGVNILEHIYREDPDRTISHPHKMIVQPKMVEQTSVHEALKYFGESYKVPLDVCRIIHVRVALRGSLKLEQLNVDKRLWDFQEKLISKTDEALKRAGLL
;
A
#
# COMPACT_ATOMS: atom_id res chain seq x y z
N MET A 1 9.45 11.76 19.09
CA MET A 1 10.66 11.90 18.27
C MET A 1 11.77 11.00 18.78
N LEU A 2 12.19 11.14 20.04
CA LEU A 2 13.26 10.35 20.65
C LEU A 2 13.03 8.83 20.51
N GLN A 3 11.86 8.34 20.92
CA GLN A 3 11.52 6.92 20.86
C GLN A 3 11.53 6.37 19.42
N PHE A 4 11.15 7.18 18.42
CA PHE A 4 11.20 6.77 17.02
C PHE A 4 12.64 6.57 16.55
N ALA A 5 13.53 7.53 16.85
CA ALA A 5 14.95 7.40 16.53
C ALA A 5 15.58 6.20 17.25
N GLN A 6 15.25 6.00 18.53
CA GLN A 6 15.75 4.86 19.30
C GLN A 6 15.26 3.52 18.74
N THR A 7 13.97 3.37 18.41
CA THR A 7 13.43 2.14 17.83
C THR A 7 14.08 1.83 16.48
N LEU A 8 14.23 2.81 15.59
CA LEU A 8 14.86 2.61 14.28
C LEU A 8 16.32 2.17 14.41
N GLU A 9 17.09 2.81 15.29
CA GLU A 9 18.49 2.42 15.53
C GLU A 9 18.61 1.07 16.24
N VAL A 10 17.69 0.70 17.13
CA VAL A 10 17.63 -0.66 17.69
C VAL A 10 17.39 -1.69 16.58
N TYR A 11 16.43 -1.46 15.68
CA TYR A 11 16.20 -2.37 14.55
C TYR A 11 17.41 -2.50 13.64
N ARG A 12 18.12 -1.38 13.37
CA ARG A 12 19.39 -1.39 12.64
C ARG A 12 20.45 -2.25 13.36
N LEU A 13 20.57 -2.14 14.68
CA LEU A 13 21.48 -2.96 15.49
C LEU A 13 21.06 -4.44 15.57
N LEU A 14 19.76 -4.73 15.46
CA LEU A 14 19.21 -6.08 15.38
C LEU A 14 19.34 -6.71 13.98
N GLY A 15 19.97 -6.01 13.03
CA GLY A 15 20.26 -6.52 11.69
C GLY A 15 19.14 -6.30 10.67
N VAL A 16 18.16 -5.43 10.95
CA VAL A 16 17.18 -5.00 9.93
C VAL A 16 17.89 -4.13 8.90
N ASN A 17 17.67 -4.42 7.62
CA ASN A 17 18.30 -3.67 6.51
C ASN A 17 17.42 -2.54 5.98
N ARG A 18 16.09 -2.67 6.06
CA ARG A 18 15.12 -1.72 5.49
C ARG A 18 13.87 -1.68 6.36
N VAL A 19 13.31 -0.49 6.52
CA VAL A 19 12.05 -0.24 7.22
C VAL A 19 11.09 0.44 6.24
N VAL A 20 9.87 -0.05 6.11
CA VAL A 20 8.83 0.58 5.28
C VAL A 20 7.82 1.26 6.19
N ILE A 21 7.55 2.54 5.96
CA ILE A 21 6.60 3.32 6.75
C ILE A 21 5.54 3.91 5.81
N TYR A 22 4.28 3.58 6.08
CA TYR A 22 3.12 4.15 5.39
C TYR A 22 2.71 5.44 6.11
N ASN A 23 2.98 6.57 5.47
CA ASN A 23 2.77 7.88 6.07
C ASN A 23 1.45 8.49 5.59
N THR A 24 0.44 8.51 6.45
CA THR A 24 -0.79 9.29 6.23
C THR A 24 -0.54 10.77 6.47
N SER A 25 -0.02 11.09 7.66
CA SER A 25 0.45 12.41 8.03
C SER A 25 1.43 12.32 9.20
N CYS A 26 2.38 13.24 9.25
CA CYS A 26 3.23 13.43 10.42
C CYS A 26 3.65 14.90 10.58
N GLY A 27 4.00 15.29 11.81
CA GLY A 27 4.50 16.64 12.10
C GLY A 27 5.88 16.90 11.47
N PRO A 28 6.27 18.19 11.35
CA PRO A 28 7.47 18.59 10.60
C PRO A 28 8.77 18.02 11.15
N ASP A 29 8.88 17.84 12.47
CA ASP A 29 10.08 17.27 13.09
C ASP A 29 10.20 15.78 12.74
N LEU A 30 9.09 15.02 12.80
CA LEU A 30 9.08 13.60 12.47
C LEU A 30 9.35 13.38 10.98
N GLU A 31 8.72 14.18 10.13
CA GLU A 31 8.97 14.19 8.69
C GLU A 31 10.47 14.39 8.41
N ARG A 32 11.12 15.38 9.04
CA ARG A 32 12.56 15.62 8.88
C ARG A 32 13.43 14.43 9.32
N LEU A 33 13.09 13.81 10.45
CA LEU A 33 13.77 12.62 10.94
C LEU A 33 13.65 11.45 9.95
N LEU A 34 12.43 11.15 9.50
CA LEU A 34 12.17 10.07 8.58
C LEU A 34 12.79 10.32 7.20
N GLN A 35 12.79 11.57 6.72
CA GLN A 35 13.48 11.95 5.49
C GLN A 35 14.99 11.73 5.59
N SER A 36 15.61 12.02 6.74
CA SER A 36 17.04 11.76 6.94
C SER A 36 17.37 10.26 6.82
N TYR A 37 16.56 9.39 7.42
CA TYR A 37 16.73 7.94 7.25
C TYR A 37 16.41 7.44 5.83
N SER A 38 15.49 8.11 5.13
CA SER A 38 15.14 7.79 3.74
C SER A 38 16.28 8.11 2.78
N GLN A 39 16.97 9.23 2.99
CA GLN A 39 18.17 9.60 2.24
C GLN A 39 19.32 8.59 2.44
N GLU A 40 19.44 7.98 3.61
CA GLU A 40 20.38 6.88 3.86
C GLU A 40 19.97 5.54 3.22
N GLY A 41 18.74 5.45 2.70
CA GLY A 41 18.18 4.21 2.14
C GLY A 41 17.71 3.19 3.18
N PHE A 42 17.66 3.57 4.46
CA PHE A 42 17.21 2.68 5.54
C PHE A 42 15.70 2.67 5.73
N VAL A 43 15.05 3.83 5.57
CA VAL A 43 13.59 3.96 5.65
C VAL A 43 13.00 4.24 4.27
N GLU A 44 12.07 3.42 3.81
CA GLU A 44 11.23 3.73 2.66
C GLU A 44 9.93 4.37 3.14
N LEU A 45 9.75 5.66 2.84
CA LEU A 45 8.49 6.36 3.11
C LEU A 45 7.52 6.15 1.96
N VAL A 46 6.37 5.56 2.26
CA VAL A 46 5.28 5.32 1.34
C VAL A 46 4.18 6.32 1.65
N PRO A 47 3.89 7.28 0.74
CA PRO A 47 2.75 8.17 0.93
C PRO A 47 1.46 7.35 0.99
N TRP A 48 0.70 7.52 2.07
CA TRP A 48 -0.59 6.86 2.30
C TRP A 48 -1.68 7.86 2.69
N PRO A 49 -2.00 8.86 1.84
CA PRO A 49 -2.97 9.93 2.15
C PRO A 49 -4.42 9.44 2.02
N ILE A 50 -4.72 8.29 2.63
CA ILE A 50 -6.01 7.61 2.52
C ILE A 50 -7.16 8.47 3.07
N ASP A 51 -6.84 9.33 4.04
CA ASP A 51 -7.72 10.33 4.66
C ASP A 51 -8.23 11.39 3.68
N ARG A 52 -7.54 11.60 2.55
CA ARG A 52 -8.01 12.50 1.49
C ARG A 52 -9.11 11.90 0.62
N TYR A 53 -9.25 10.58 0.62
CA TYR A 53 -10.15 9.85 -0.27
C TYR A 53 -11.26 9.11 0.46
N LEU A 54 -10.97 8.63 1.66
CA LEU A 54 -11.87 7.84 2.50
C LEU A 54 -11.83 8.41 3.92
N ASN A 55 -12.95 8.35 4.64
CA ASN A 55 -12.98 8.69 6.05
C ASN A 55 -12.39 7.53 6.88
N PRO A 56 -11.15 7.62 7.42
CA PRO A 56 -10.54 6.49 8.10
C PRO A 56 -11.10 6.33 9.50
N SER A 57 -11.42 5.10 9.87
CA SER A 57 -11.91 4.79 11.21
C SER A 57 -10.81 4.99 12.25
N PRO A 58 -11.05 5.72 13.35
CA PRO A 58 -10.05 5.92 14.41
C PRO A 58 -9.92 4.69 15.34
N GLY A 59 -10.75 3.67 15.17
CA GLY A 59 -10.76 2.51 16.05
C GLY A 59 -11.20 1.23 15.36
N TRP A 60 -10.99 0.11 16.04
CA TRP A 60 -11.20 -1.21 15.44
C TRP A 60 -12.67 -1.62 15.38
N LEU A 61 -13.53 -1.10 16.26
CA LEU A 61 -14.94 -1.48 16.33
C LEU A 61 -15.79 -0.54 15.45
N PHE A 62 -16.19 -1.03 14.28
CA PHE A 62 -16.98 -0.25 13.30
C PHE A 62 -18.26 0.36 13.90
N SER A 63 -18.98 -0.37 14.77
CA SER A 63 -20.21 0.14 15.39
C SER A 63 -19.99 1.34 16.32
N GLN A 64 -18.77 1.56 16.80
CA GLN A 64 -18.42 2.71 17.64
C GLN A 64 -17.71 3.80 16.85
N HIS A 65 -16.87 3.43 15.87
CA HIS A 65 -15.95 4.35 15.22
C HIS A 65 -16.30 4.70 13.77
N GLY A 66 -17.21 3.95 13.12
CA GLY A 66 -17.61 4.18 11.74
C GLY A 66 -16.42 4.13 10.76
N GLY A 67 -16.44 5.01 9.75
CA GLY A 67 -15.38 5.16 8.75
C GLY A 67 -15.56 4.27 7.52
N ASP A 68 -15.06 4.73 6.38
CA ASP A 68 -15.09 4.00 5.11
C ASP A 68 -13.99 2.93 5.04
N VAL A 69 -12.89 3.14 5.77
CA VAL A 69 -11.78 2.21 5.87
C VAL A 69 -11.41 1.94 7.32
N HIS A 70 -11.21 0.67 7.65
CA HIS A 70 -10.87 0.23 9.01
C HIS A 70 -9.48 0.72 9.44
N TYR A 71 -9.39 1.31 10.62
CA TYR A 71 -8.16 1.67 11.34
C TYR A 71 -7.05 2.26 10.45
N PHE A 72 -7.31 3.44 9.85
CA PHE A 72 -6.38 4.13 8.93
C PHE A 72 -5.89 3.30 7.72
N GLY A 73 -6.58 2.22 7.37
CA GLY A 73 -6.16 1.31 6.31
C GLY A 73 -5.02 0.39 6.70
N GLN A 74 -4.77 0.17 8.00
CA GLN A 74 -3.66 -0.67 8.49
C GLN A 74 -3.66 -2.07 7.87
N LEU A 75 -4.83 -2.70 7.68
CA LEU A 75 -4.91 -4.01 7.01
C LEU A 75 -4.40 -3.94 5.57
N THR A 76 -4.77 -2.89 4.83
CA THR A 76 -4.34 -2.69 3.44
C THR A 76 -2.83 -2.49 3.37
N THR A 77 -2.27 -1.65 4.26
CA THR A 77 -0.83 -1.37 4.27
C THR A 77 -0.01 -2.58 4.69
N LEU A 78 -0.47 -3.38 5.64
CA LEU A 78 0.18 -4.63 6.03
C LEU A 78 0.25 -5.64 4.87
N ASN A 79 -0.87 -5.83 4.16
CA ASN A 79 -0.89 -6.73 3.01
C ASN A 79 -0.01 -6.21 1.87
N GLU A 80 -0.10 -4.93 1.52
CA GLU A 80 0.74 -4.34 0.47
C GLU A 80 2.24 -4.42 0.82
N CYS A 81 2.63 -4.23 2.09
CA CYS A 81 4.01 -4.38 2.53
C CYS A 81 4.57 -5.79 2.33
N ILE A 82 3.76 -6.82 2.60
CA ILE A 82 4.12 -8.22 2.34
C ILE A 82 4.39 -8.41 0.85
N TYR A 83 3.42 -8.05 -0.01
CA TYR A 83 3.55 -8.21 -1.46
C TYR A 83 4.74 -7.43 -2.03
N ARG A 84 4.94 -6.19 -1.60
CA ARG A 84 6.09 -5.35 -1.98
C ARG A 84 7.43 -5.99 -1.60
N SER A 85 7.45 -6.71 -0.50
CA SER A 85 8.66 -7.29 0.07
C SER A 85 8.94 -8.72 -0.41
N MET A 86 8.02 -9.36 -1.15
CA MET A 86 8.11 -10.79 -1.51
C MET A 86 9.41 -11.19 -2.21
N ASP A 87 9.92 -10.36 -3.11
CA ASP A 87 11.16 -10.63 -3.83
C ASP A 87 12.41 -10.04 -3.16
N ARG A 88 12.22 -9.17 -2.15
CA ARG A 88 13.30 -8.35 -1.57
C ARG A 88 13.75 -8.82 -0.20
N SER A 89 12.85 -9.45 0.54
CA SER A 89 13.05 -9.76 1.95
C SER A 89 12.64 -11.21 2.23
N ARG A 90 13.55 -11.97 2.85
CA ARG A 90 13.23 -13.33 3.31
C ARG A 90 12.24 -13.32 4.47
N TYR A 91 12.34 -12.32 5.34
CA TYR A 91 11.48 -12.13 6.50
C TYR A 91 11.02 -10.67 6.56
N VAL A 92 9.77 -10.46 6.97
CA VAL A 92 9.16 -9.15 7.20
C VAL A 92 8.56 -9.12 8.60
N LEU A 93 8.86 -8.06 9.35
CA LEU A 93 8.29 -7.81 10.66
C LEU A 93 7.04 -6.93 10.48
N LEU A 94 5.91 -7.38 11.04
CA LEU A 94 4.65 -6.66 11.00
C LEU A 94 4.30 -6.19 12.42
N ASN A 95 4.89 -5.07 12.83
CA ASN A 95 4.75 -4.48 14.16
C ASN A 95 4.50 -2.98 14.09
N ASP A 96 3.99 -2.42 15.18
CA ASP A 96 3.85 -0.96 15.34
C ASP A 96 5.21 -0.36 15.76
N ILE A 97 5.38 0.95 15.57
CA ILE A 97 6.68 1.61 15.78
C ILE A 97 7.08 1.75 17.27
N ASP A 98 6.14 1.56 18.19
CA ASP A 98 6.36 1.48 19.63
C ASP A 98 6.51 0.04 20.15
N GLU A 99 6.58 -0.93 19.22
CA GLU A 99 6.78 -2.36 19.48
C GLU A 99 8.15 -2.81 18.93
N ILE A 100 9.03 -3.31 19.80
CA ILE A 100 10.35 -3.84 19.41
C ILE A 100 10.34 -5.35 19.55
N ILE A 101 10.41 -6.09 18.43
CA ILE A 101 10.60 -7.54 18.44
C ILE A 101 12.04 -7.84 18.87
N MET A 102 12.21 -8.36 20.10
CA MET A 102 13.52 -8.49 20.75
C MET A 102 13.91 -9.95 20.96
N PRO A 103 15.05 -10.42 20.41
CA PRO A 103 15.62 -11.73 20.74
C PRO A 103 16.33 -11.72 22.11
N TYR A 104 16.06 -12.73 22.94
CA TYR A 104 16.66 -12.88 24.28
C TYR A 104 17.76 -13.93 24.32
N GLN A 105 17.70 -14.95 23.46
CA GLN A 105 18.71 -16.01 23.37
C GLN A 105 19.67 -15.82 22.19
N HIS A 106 19.48 -14.77 21.40
CA HIS A 106 20.29 -14.47 20.22
C HIS A 106 20.68 -12.98 20.20
N ARG A 107 21.82 -12.68 19.56
CA ARG A 107 22.37 -11.33 19.48
C ARG A 107 21.54 -10.41 18.59
N ASP A 108 20.95 -10.95 17.53
CA ASP A 108 20.23 -10.24 16.48
C ASP A 108 19.06 -11.08 15.93
N LEU A 109 18.24 -10.47 15.07
CA LEU A 109 17.08 -11.14 14.46
C LEU A 109 17.52 -12.22 13.46
N LYS A 110 18.65 -12.02 12.77
CA LYS A 110 19.16 -12.99 11.81
C LYS A 110 19.48 -14.32 12.49
N GLY A 111 20.23 -14.30 13.58
CA GLY A 111 20.58 -15.49 14.36
C GLY A 111 19.35 -16.18 14.96
N LEU A 112 18.36 -15.40 15.40
CA LEU A 112 17.06 -15.93 15.82
C LEU A 112 16.36 -16.66 14.66
N MET A 113 16.25 -16.03 13.49
CA MET A 113 15.55 -16.61 12.35
C MET A 113 16.28 -17.83 11.77
N ASP A 114 17.61 -17.82 11.73
CA ASP A 114 18.41 -18.97 11.29
C ASP A 114 18.12 -20.19 12.18
N MET A 115 18.06 -20.00 13.51
CA MET A 115 17.72 -21.06 14.46
C MET A 115 16.27 -21.54 14.32
N LEU A 116 15.31 -20.61 14.25
CA LEU A 116 13.89 -20.94 14.13
C LEU A 116 13.58 -21.69 12.84
N GLN A 117 14.14 -21.25 11.70
CA GLN A 117 13.93 -21.92 10.42
C GLN A 117 14.61 -23.28 10.35
N GLN A 118 15.76 -23.46 11.01
CA GLN A 118 16.42 -24.76 11.09
C GLN A 118 15.57 -25.78 11.86
N LYS A 119 14.94 -25.37 12.97
CA LYS A 119 14.08 -26.25 13.78
C LYS A 119 12.68 -26.44 13.18
N HIS A 120 12.18 -25.43 12.48
CA HIS A 120 10.82 -25.40 11.93
C HIS A 120 10.84 -25.02 10.43
N PRO A 121 11.33 -25.90 9.55
CA PRO A 121 11.61 -25.58 8.14
C PRO A 121 10.36 -25.19 7.34
N ASN A 122 9.18 -25.70 7.71
CA ASN A 122 7.91 -25.45 7.01
C ASN A 122 7.14 -24.23 7.57
N THR A 123 7.70 -23.52 8.55
CA THR A 123 7.02 -22.37 9.17
C THR A 123 7.16 -21.12 8.29
N GLY A 124 6.02 -20.58 7.87
CA GLY A 124 5.94 -19.30 7.15
C GLY A 124 5.68 -18.10 8.06
N VAL A 125 5.17 -18.31 9.26
CA VAL A 125 4.74 -17.24 10.18
C VAL A 125 5.18 -17.54 11.60
N PHE A 126 5.89 -16.61 12.23
CA PHE A 126 6.36 -16.70 13.61
C PHE A 126 5.61 -15.68 14.46
N LEU A 127 4.79 -16.15 15.39
CA LEU A 127 3.99 -15.33 16.30
C LEU A 127 4.83 -14.99 17.54
N ILE A 128 4.99 -13.69 17.81
CA ILE A 128 5.76 -13.16 18.93
C ILE A 128 4.79 -12.54 19.95
N GLU A 129 4.92 -12.95 21.21
CA GLU A 129 4.05 -12.50 22.30
C GLU A 129 4.34 -11.05 22.68
N ASN A 130 3.28 -10.28 22.92
CA ASN A 130 3.38 -8.89 23.35
C ASN A 130 3.61 -8.74 24.85
N HIS A 131 4.57 -7.92 25.26
CA HIS A 131 4.80 -7.59 26.67
C HIS A 131 4.87 -6.08 26.90
N ILE A 132 4.08 -5.61 27.87
CA ILE A 132 3.89 -4.19 28.14
C ILE A 132 4.92 -3.70 29.17
N PHE A 133 5.54 -2.56 28.84
CA PHE A 133 6.46 -1.82 29.69
C PHE A 133 5.82 -0.47 30.08
N PRO A 134 5.20 -0.35 31.27
CA PRO A 134 4.50 0.86 31.67
C PRO A 134 5.42 2.07 31.80
N LYS A 135 4.87 3.26 31.50
CA LYS A 135 5.63 4.52 31.53
C LYS A 135 6.12 4.93 32.92
N LYS A 136 5.36 4.64 33.99
CA LYS A 136 5.67 5.02 35.37
C LYS A 136 5.13 3.99 36.37
N PRO A 137 5.99 3.22 37.06
CA PRO A 137 5.55 2.43 38.22
C PRO A 137 5.16 3.34 39.41
N LEU A 138 4.38 2.83 40.37
CA LEU A 138 3.87 3.61 41.51
C LEU A 138 4.98 4.16 42.43
N GLU A 139 6.14 3.51 42.47
CA GLU A 139 7.20 3.82 43.44
C GLU A 139 8.59 3.88 42.81
N GLU A 140 8.90 4.82 41.92
CA GLU A 140 10.26 5.40 41.88
C GLU A 140 10.39 6.61 40.95
N ASN A 141 10.77 7.74 41.57
CA ASN A 141 11.84 8.60 41.07
C ASN A 141 13.16 8.00 41.57
N LYS A 142 14.09 7.62 40.67
CA LYS A 142 15.57 7.70 40.79
C LYS A 142 16.30 6.67 39.89
N LYS A 143 16.38 6.95 38.59
CA LYS A 143 17.56 6.83 37.70
C LYS A 143 17.12 6.86 36.22
N GLY A 144 17.43 7.96 35.55
CA GLY A 144 17.22 8.21 34.11
C GLY A 144 16.67 9.62 33.89
N PRO A 145 17.30 10.49 33.07
CA PRO A 145 17.99 10.17 31.81
C PRO A 145 19.50 10.49 31.83
N LEU A 146 20.20 10.01 30.80
CA LEU A 146 21.38 10.68 30.29
C LEU A 146 21.02 12.15 30.01
N PRO A 147 21.68 13.16 30.63
CA PRO A 147 21.27 14.57 30.53
C PRO A 147 21.24 15.12 29.09
N GLN A 148 21.87 14.43 28.14
CA GLN A 148 22.03 14.83 26.75
C GLN A 148 20.74 14.86 25.90
N TRP A 149 19.68 14.11 26.22
CA TRP A 149 18.41 14.12 25.44
C TRP A 149 17.33 15.00 26.05
N LYS A 150 17.67 15.80 27.07
CA LYS A 150 16.75 16.76 27.68
C LYS A 150 16.27 17.75 26.61
N GLY A 151 14.95 17.87 26.46
CA GLY A 151 14.32 18.76 25.48
C GLY A 151 13.96 18.12 24.13
N VAL A 152 14.39 16.89 23.85
CA VAL A 152 13.97 16.17 22.64
C VAL A 152 12.55 15.61 22.81
N PRO A 153 11.58 15.89 21.92
CA PRO A 153 10.20 15.40 22.09
C PRO A 153 10.08 13.87 22.12
N GLY A 154 9.31 13.31 23.05
CA GLY A 154 9.11 11.87 23.18
C GLY A 154 9.58 11.35 24.54
N TYR A 155 9.83 10.05 24.63
CA TYR A 155 10.34 9.41 25.84
C TYR A 155 11.53 8.53 25.50
N ASN A 156 12.35 8.22 26.50
CA ASN A 156 13.56 7.41 26.35
C ASN A 156 13.24 5.94 26.60
N ILE A 157 13.30 5.09 25.55
CA ILE A 157 12.98 3.66 25.68
C ILE A 157 13.88 2.92 26.68
N LEU A 158 15.10 3.41 26.95
CA LEU A 158 16.04 2.79 27.87
C LEU A 158 15.65 2.95 29.36
N GLU A 159 14.72 3.84 29.67
CA GLU A 159 14.21 4.03 31.04
C GLU A 159 13.11 3.01 31.39
N HIS A 160 12.55 2.34 30.39
CA HIS A 160 11.46 1.40 30.56
C HIS A 160 12.00 -0.03 30.70
N ILE A 161 12.39 -0.39 31.93
CA ILE A 161 12.92 -1.73 32.26
C ILE A 161 11.94 -2.58 33.06
N TYR A 162 10.82 -2.02 33.50
CA TYR A 162 9.82 -2.76 34.26
C TYR A 162 8.74 -3.25 33.30
N ARG A 163 8.45 -4.54 33.35
CA ARG A 163 7.53 -5.24 32.44
C ARG A 163 6.40 -5.91 33.21
N GLU A 164 5.20 -5.91 32.64
CA GLU A 164 4.05 -6.67 33.13
C GLU A 164 4.10 -8.13 32.64
N GLU A 165 3.65 -9.07 33.46
CA GLU A 165 3.32 -10.41 32.97
C GLU A 165 1.97 -10.40 32.24
N PRO A 166 1.88 -10.98 31.03
CA PRO A 166 0.60 -11.12 30.33
C PRO A 166 -0.41 -11.92 31.17
N ASP A 167 -1.60 -11.37 31.40
CA ASP A 167 -2.70 -12.08 32.07
C ASP A 167 -3.18 -13.26 31.22
N ARG A 168 -2.78 -14.47 31.59
CA ARG A 168 -3.05 -15.69 30.80
C ARG A 168 -4.55 -16.02 30.63
N ASN A 169 -5.45 -15.32 31.31
CA ASN A 169 -6.90 -15.51 31.20
C ASN A 169 -7.57 -14.65 30.12
N ILE A 170 -6.84 -13.70 29.54
CA ILE A 170 -7.34 -12.84 28.47
C ILE A 170 -6.54 -13.06 27.19
N TYR A 171 -7.17 -12.78 26.05
CA TYR A 171 -6.50 -12.81 24.77
C TYR A 171 -5.39 -11.75 24.72
N HIS A 172 -4.17 -12.18 24.41
CA HIS A 172 -3.03 -11.30 24.18
C HIS A 172 -2.73 -11.19 22.69
N PRO A 173 -2.69 -9.97 22.14
CA PRO A 173 -2.29 -9.78 20.75
C PRO A 173 -0.85 -10.25 20.54
N HIS A 174 -0.62 -10.92 19.43
CA HIS A 174 0.73 -11.21 18.94
C HIS A 174 1.05 -10.22 17.81
N LYS A 175 2.33 -10.07 17.53
CA LYS A 175 2.81 -9.59 16.23
C LYS A 175 3.59 -10.69 15.57
N MET A 176 3.97 -10.48 14.32
CA MET A 176 4.46 -11.57 13.49
C MET A 176 5.71 -11.19 12.72
N ILE A 177 6.62 -12.15 12.65
CA ILE A 177 7.66 -12.21 11.63
C ILE A 177 7.14 -13.18 10.56
N VAL A 178 7.00 -12.72 9.33
CA VAL A 178 6.46 -13.53 8.23
C VAL A 178 7.51 -13.75 7.16
N GLN A 179 7.51 -14.93 6.55
CA GLN A 179 8.11 -15.14 5.23
C GLN A 179 7.08 -14.71 4.19
N PRO A 180 7.33 -13.62 3.43
CA PRO A 180 6.30 -13.05 2.58
C PRO A 180 5.69 -14.05 1.59
N ARG A 181 6.51 -14.93 1.01
CA ARG A 181 6.08 -15.92 0.00
C ARG A 181 5.09 -16.98 0.53
N PHE A 182 4.94 -17.11 1.83
CA PHE A 182 3.97 -18.01 2.43
C PHE A 182 2.64 -17.33 2.74
N VAL A 183 2.55 -15.99 2.68
CA VAL A 183 1.39 -15.24 3.15
C VAL A 183 0.65 -14.62 1.97
N GLU A 184 -0.63 -14.97 1.83
CA GLU A 184 -1.54 -14.38 0.83
C GLU A 184 -2.38 -13.27 1.45
N GLN A 185 -2.83 -13.44 2.69
CA GLN A 185 -3.66 -12.44 3.35
C GLN A 185 -3.37 -12.37 4.84
N THR A 186 -3.06 -11.18 5.34
CA THR A 186 -2.78 -10.93 6.75
C THR A 186 -3.80 -9.99 7.42
N SER A 187 -3.83 -10.06 8.75
CA SER A 187 -4.48 -9.11 9.66
C SER A 187 -3.45 -8.56 10.65
N VAL A 188 -3.89 -7.71 11.60
CA VAL A 188 -3.01 -7.03 12.55
C VAL A 188 -2.30 -8.01 13.50
N HIS A 189 -3.00 -9.05 13.94
CA HIS A 189 -2.51 -9.99 14.97
C HIS A 189 -2.41 -11.43 14.50
N ASP A 190 -2.87 -11.74 13.28
CA ASP A 190 -2.80 -13.09 12.73
C ASP A 190 -2.85 -13.07 11.19
N VAL A 191 -2.36 -14.14 10.57
CA VAL A 191 -2.44 -14.36 9.13
C VAL A 191 -3.74 -15.11 8.79
N LEU A 192 -4.53 -14.55 7.87
CA LEU A 192 -5.85 -15.06 7.48
C LEU A 192 -5.76 -16.17 6.43
N LYS A 193 -4.82 -16.06 5.49
CA LYS A 193 -4.59 -17.04 4.43
C LYS A 193 -3.10 -17.19 4.12
N MET A 194 -2.60 -18.41 4.20
CA MET A 194 -1.19 -18.75 4.00
C MET A 194 -0.99 -20.21 3.58
N SER A 195 0.19 -20.50 3.06
CA SER A 195 0.76 -21.83 2.96
C SER A 195 1.75 -22.08 4.12
N GLY A 196 2.05 -23.34 4.42
CA GLY A 196 2.96 -23.72 5.51
C GLY A 196 2.36 -23.55 6.91
N GLU A 197 3.22 -23.45 7.91
CA GLU A 197 2.84 -23.50 9.33
C GLU A 197 3.02 -22.16 10.05
N LYS A 198 2.25 -21.98 11.12
CA LYS A 198 2.45 -20.93 12.12
C LYS A 198 3.20 -21.51 13.32
N PHE A 199 4.20 -20.80 13.82
CA PHE A 199 4.92 -21.16 15.03
C PHE A 199 4.84 -20.06 16.07
N LYS A 200 4.33 -20.38 17.27
CA LYS A 200 4.36 -19.45 18.40
C LYS A 200 5.73 -19.52 19.07
N VAL A 201 6.50 -18.44 18.96
CA VAL A 201 7.86 -18.39 19.52
C VAL A 201 7.76 -18.28 21.05
N PRO A 202 8.49 -19.12 21.81
CA PRO A 202 8.51 -19.03 23.26
C PRO A 202 8.99 -17.65 23.76
N PRO A 203 8.36 -17.05 24.79
CA PRO A 203 8.67 -15.68 25.23
C PRO A 203 10.04 -15.53 25.90
N ASP A 204 10.67 -16.62 26.31
CA ASP A 204 12.06 -16.69 26.77
C ASP A 204 13.08 -16.66 25.62
N VAL A 205 12.64 -16.99 24.40
CA VAL A 205 13.45 -16.93 23.17
C VAL A 205 13.33 -15.54 22.53
N CYS A 206 12.09 -15.06 22.34
CA CYS A 206 11.80 -13.76 21.75
C CYS A 206 10.45 -13.22 22.24
N ARG A 207 10.40 -11.93 22.54
CA ARG A 207 9.17 -11.21 22.92
C ARG A 207 9.19 -9.78 22.38
N ILE A 208 8.01 -9.17 22.30
CA ILE A 208 7.88 -7.75 21.96
C ILE A 208 8.08 -6.92 23.23
N ILE A 209 8.95 -5.92 23.15
CA ILE A 209 9.03 -4.83 24.12
C ILE A 209 8.09 -3.73 23.62
N HIS A 210 6.94 -3.57 24.27
CA HIS A 210 5.94 -2.58 23.90
C HIS A 210 5.86 -1.51 25.00
N CYS A 211 6.24 -0.28 24.62
CA CYS A 211 6.18 0.91 25.48
C CYS A 211 4.98 1.79 25.08
N PRO A 212 3.73 1.48 25.51
CA PRO A 212 2.54 2.11 24.97
C PRO A 212 2.52 3.62 25.21
N ILE A 213 2.07 4.38 24.21
CA ILE A 213 1.93 5.84 24.30
C ILE A 213 0.90 6.23 25.37
N SER A 214 -0.17 5.44 25.51
CA SER A 214 -1.24 5.58 26.51
C SER A 214 -1.47 4.24 27.22
N GLY A 215 -1.14 4.16 28.51
CA GLY A 215 -1.34 2.98 29.36
C GLY A 215 -2.19 3.33 30.58
N PRO A 216 -3.29 2.61 30.90
CA PRO A 216 -4.33 3.16 31.78
C PRO A 216 -4.10 2.96 33.29
N LYS A 217 -3.07 2.22 33.73
CA LYS A 217 -2.95 1.85 35.15
C LYS A 217 -1.51 1.89 35.62
N ARG A 218 -1.22 2.71 36.63
CA ARG A 218 0.00 2.60 37.40
C ARG A 218 -0.03 1.25 38.13
N ARG A 219 1.03 0.48 38.04
CA ARG A 219 1.20 -0.79 38.75
C ARG A 219 2.20 -0.64 39.90
N PRO A 220 1.98 -1.32 41.03
CA PRO A 220 2.99 -1.45 42.07
C PRO A 220 4.24 -2.14 41.52
N LEU A 221 5.43 -1.76 42.00
CA LEU A 221 6.69 -2.34 41.53
C LEU A 221 6.78 -3.85 41.78
N GLU A 222 6.14 -4.33 42.85
CA GLU A 222 6.13 -5.75 43.25
C GLU A 222 5.39 -6.64 42.24
N GLN A 223 4.56 -6.05 41.38
CA GLN A 223 3.83 -6.75 40.31
C GLN A 223 4.57 -6.71 38.97
N LEU A 224 5.75 -6.07 38.93
CA LEU A 224 6.53 -5.87 37.71
C LEU A 224 7.84 -6.64 37.75
N HIS A 225 8.29 -7.06 36.58
CA HIS A 225 9.55 -7.77 36.40
C HIS A 225 10.58 -6.88 35.73
N VAL A 226 11.82 -6.93 36.23
CA VAL A 226 12.93 -6.21 35.61
C VAL A 226 13.40 -6.94 34.35
N ASP A 227 13.49 -6.19 33.26
CA ASP A 227 13.99 -6.62 31.97
C ASP A 227 14.94 -5.55 31.40
N THR A 228 16.23 -5.86 31.40
CA THR A 228 17.29 -4.94 30.98
C THR A 228 17.84 -5.27 29.59
N ARG A 229 17.17 -6.10 28.78
CA ARG A 229 17.71 -6.57 27.50
C ARG A 229 18.08 -5.43 26.54
N LEU A 230 17.32 -4.34 26.54
CA LEU A 230 17.63 -3.15 25.74
C LEU A 230 18.98 -2.49 26.13
N TRP A 231 19.42 -2.63 27.38
CA TRP A 231 20.67 -2.04 27.84
C TRP A 231 21.91 -2.68 27.22
N ASP A 232 21.81 -3.89 26.69
CA ASP A 232 22.91 -4.55 25.97
C ASP A 232 23.31 -3.77 24.69
N PHE A 233 22.42 -2.92 24.19
CA PHE A 233 22.65 -2.09 23.00
C PHE A 233 23.10 -0.67 23.34
N LYS A 234 23.07 -0.26 24.62
CA LYS A 234 23.21 1.16 25.03
C LYS A 234 24.47 1.82 24.46
N ASP A 235 25.61 1.13 24.50
CA ASP A 235 26.91 1.69 24.13
C ASP A 235 27.01 1.95 22.61
N LYS A 236 26.24 1.20 21.81
CA LYS A 236 26.12 1.41 20.36
C LYS A 236 24.95 2.32 20.00
N LEU A 237 23.86 2.25 20.75
CA LEU A 237 22.62 2.96 20.47
C LEU A 237 22.77 4.46 20.75
N ILE A 238 23.35 4.82 21.91
CA ILE A 238 23.43 6.21 22.35
C ILE A 238 24.20 7.09 21.34
N PRO A 239 25.40 6.72 20.85
CA PRO A 239 26.12 7.53 19.87
C PRO A 239 25.34 7.70 18.55
N ARG A 240 24.67 6.64 18.07
CA ARG A 240 23.89 6.66 16.83
C ARG A 240 22.67 7.58 16.93
N VAL A 241 21.95 7.50 18.06
CA VAL A 241 20.81 8.37 18.34
C VAL A 241 21.26 9.83 18.49
N ASN A 242 22.41 10.09 19.13
CA ASN A 242 22.97 11.44 19.16
C ASN A 242 23.29 11.96 17.75
N GLU A 243 23.95 11.15 16.93
CA GLU A 243 24.34 11.53 15.57
C GLU A 243 23.11 11.95 14.74
N ILE A 244 22.07 11.11 14.71
CA ILE A 244 20.86 11.43 13.92
C ILE A 244 20.13 12.65 14.48
N LEU A 245 19.99 12.78 15.81
CA LEU A 245 19.31 13.92 16.43
C LEU A 245 20.07 15.23 16.19
N THR A 246 21.40 15.22 16.25
CA THR A 246 22.23 16.37 15.88
C THR A 246 22.05 16.71 14.41
N ARG A 247 22.08 15.72 13.53
CA ARG A 247 21.93 15.92 12.09
C ARG A 247 20.61 16.58 11.71
N VAL A 248 19.52 16.24 12.41
CA VAL A 248 18.20 16.85 12.15
C VAL A 248 17.93 18.13 12.96
N GLY A 249 18.92 18.60 13.73
CA GLY A 249 18.86 19.83 14.51
C GLY A 249 18.04 19.73 15.80
N LEU A 250 17.80 18.52 16.30
CA LEU A 250 17.06 18.26 17.54
C LEU A 250 17.97 18.13 18.78
N LEU A 251 19.29 18.05 18.57
CA LEU A 251 20.29 18.05 19.63
C LEU A 251 21.36 19.09 19.31
N GLY A 252 21.61 20.02 20.24
CA GLY A 252 22.57 21.11 20.02
C GLY A 252 23.99 20.60 19.81
N CYS A 253 24.71 21.20 18.87
CA CYS A 253 26.16 21.00 18.71
C CYS A 253 26.86 21.73 19.87
N ASN A 254 27.34 20.97 20.85
CA ASN A 254 27.98 21.41 22.11
C ASN A 254 27.01 21.77 23.24
N GLY A 255 27.22 21.09 24.37
CA GLY A 255 26.51 21.36 25.61
C GLY A 255 26.86 22.74 26.15
N THR A 256 25.87 23.64 26.08
CA THR A 256 25.79 24.81 26.95
C THR A 256 24.35 24.93 27.40
N GLU A 257 24.16 24.83 28.71
CA GLU A 257 22.89 25.02 29.40
C GLU A 257 22.33 26.41 29.07
N LEU A 258 21.16 26.45 28.42
CA LEU A 258 20.30 27.61 28.42
C LEU A 258 19.28 27.41 29.54
N ASN A 259 19.58 28.02 30.67
CA ASN A 259 18.58 28.39 31.66
C ASN A 259 17.65 29.41 31.04
N ASP A 260 16.36 29.13 31.02
CA ASP A 260 15.37 30.18 31.18
C ASP A 260 14.14 29.63 31.91
N GLY A 261 13.82 30.29 33.01
CA GLY A 261 12.72 29.94 33.89
C GLY A 261 11.41 30.60 33.46
N LYS A 262 10.30 29.95 33.81
CA LYS A 262 9.21 30.56 34.58
C LYS A 262 8.13 29.53 34.93
N ASP A 263 7.88 29.41 36.22
CA ASP A 263 6.59 29.04 36.82
C ASP A 263 5.48 29.92 36.22
N SER A 264 4.23 29.49 36.03
CA SER A 264 3.28 29.09 37.07
C SER A 264 1.96 28.64 36.42
N GLU A 265 1.27 27.65 37.00
CA GLU A 265 -0.10 27.78 37.54
C GLU A 265 -0.70 26.40 37.87
N THR A 266 -1.26 26.32 39.08
CA THR A 266 -1.97 25.15 39.63
C THR A 266 -3.40 25.57 39.96
N GLN A 267 -4.29 24.57 39.93
CA GLN A 267 -5.61 24.45 40.58
C GLN A 267 -6.85 24.85 39.79
N ALA A 268 -7.71 23.85 39.54
CA ALA A 268 -9.00 23.75 40.24
C ALA A 268 -9.57 22.32 40.10
N LEU A 269 -10.03 21.77 41.22
CA LEU A 269 -10.69 20.48 41.37
C LEU A 269 -12.01 20.75 42.10
N GLY A 270 -13.14 20.24 41.60
CA GLY A 270 -14.42 20.39 42.29
C GLY A 270 -15.61 19.71 41.59
N MET A 271 -15.92 18.50 42.09
CA MET A 271 -17.25 17.98 42.47
C MET A 271 -18.41 17.95 41.45
N TYR A 272 -19.04 16.77 41.28
CA TYR A 272 -20.44 16.53 41.64
C TYR A 272 -20.77 15.02 41.62
N GLN A 273 -21.39 14.54 42.70
CA GLN A 273 -22.00 13.23 42.85
C GLN A 273 -23.53 13.37 42.82
N SER A 274 -24.19 12.27 42.41
CA SER A 274 -25.55 11.82 42.75
C SER A 274 -26.75 12.33 41.93
N ALA A 275 -27.42 11.37 41.27
CA ALA A 275 -28.89 11.26 41.24
C ALA A 275 -29.27 9.81 40.87
N TRP A 276 -29.76 9.06 41.86
CA TRP A 276 -30.37 7.74 41.68
C TRP A 276 -31.84 7.92 41.30
N ILE A 277 -32.26 7.41 40.15
CA ILE A 277 -33.68 7.28 39.79
C ILE A 277 -34.10 5.81 39.98
N LYS A 278 -35.14 5.61 40.80
CA LYS A 278 -35.77 4.31 41.08
C LYS A 278 -36.37 3.71 39.80
N LEU A 279 -35.97 2.51 39.43
CA LEU A 279 -36.55 1.71 38.34
C LEU A 279 -37.69 0.80 38.85
N PRO A 280 -38.75 0.57 38.06
CA PRO A 280 -39.82 -0.35 38.41
C PRO A 280 -39.42 -1.82 38.11
N ASN A 281 -39.96 -2.71 38.94
CA ASN A 281 -39.96 -4.19 38.89
C ASN A 281 -39.12 -4.88 37.79
N LYS A 282 -38.01 -5.52 38.21
CA LYS A 282 -37.01 -6.23 37.37
C LYS A 282 -37.59 -7.29 36.42
N LYS A 283 -38.79 -7.81 36.67
CA LYS A 283 -39.44 -8.81 35.82
C LYS A 283 -40.00 -8.23 34.52
N VAL A 284 -40.40 -6.97 34.50
CA VAL A 284 -40.96 -6.31 33.28
C VAL A 284 -39.85 -5.92 32.31
N LEU A 285 -38.70 -5.47 32.84
CA LEU A 285 -37.54 -5.11 32.03
C LEU A 285 -36.95 -6.32 31.28
N PHE A 286 -36.94 -7.49 31.91
CA PHE A 286 -36.42 -8.71 31.30
C PHE A 286 -37.29 -9.20 30.13
N VAL A 287 -38.62 -9.10 30.26
CA VAL A 287 -39.56 -9.47 29.18
C VAL A 287 -39.45 -8.49 28.01
N LEU A 288 -39.29 -7.19 28.27
CA LEU A 288 -39.09 -6.17 27.24
C LEU A 288 -37.78 -6.37 26.46
N ILE A 289 -36.69 -6.74 27.13
CA ILE A 289 -35.41 -7.03 26.47
C ILE A 289 -35.54 -8.23 25.54
N ILE A 290 -36.22 -9.31 25.97
CA ILE A 290 -36.41 -10.51 25.13
C ILE A 290 -37.26 -10.16 23.90
N VAL A 291 -38.36 -9.42 24.07
CA VAL A 291 -39.23 -9.02 22.96
C VAL A 291 -38.48 -8.15 21.94
N VAL A 292 -37.68 -7.18 22.40
CA VAL A 292 -36.85 -6.34 21.52
C VAL A 292 -35.78 -7.17 20.81
N THR A 293 -35.16 -8.13 21.49
CA THR A 293 -34.11 -8.98 20.89
C THR A 293 -34.69 -9.90 19.81
N VAL A 294 -35.88 -10.46 20.03
CA VAL A 294 -36.59 -11.27 19.03
C VAL A 294 -37.06 -10.43 17.85
N LEU A 295 -37.56 -9.20 18.08
CA LEU A 295 -37.91 -8.28 17.01
C LEU A 295 -36.70 -7.88 16.14
N LEU A 296 -35.54 -7.63 16.76
CA LEU A 296 -34.29 -7.32 16.07
C LEU A 296 -33.76 -8.52 15.26
N PHE A 297 -33.99 -9.74 15.72
CA PHE A 297 -33.60 -10.95 15.00
C PHE A 297 -34.53 -11.23 13.81
N LEU A 298 -35.82 -10.95 13.94
CA LEU A 298 -36.82 -11.11 12.86
C LEU A 298 -36.78 -10.00 11.81
N LEU A 299 -36.30 -8.80 12.16
CA LEU A 299 -36.07 -7.69 11.23
C LEU A 299 -34.72 -7.76 10.48
N ARG A 300 -33.95 -8.84 10.69
CA ARG A 300 -32.65 -9.04 10.07
C ARG A 300 -32.81 -9.40 8.59
N LYS A 301 -32.99 -8.39 7.74
CA LYS A 301 -32.80 -8.55 6.29
C LYS A 301 -31.34 -8.95 6.01
N PRO A 302 -31.09 -9.81 5.00
CA PRO A 302 -29.73 -10.12 4.57
C PRO A 302 -29.01 -8.82 4.19
N ARG A 303 -27.76 -8.67 4.64
CA ARG A 303 -26.91 -7.52 4.38
C ARG A 303 -26.71 -7.34 2.87
N SER A 304 -27.36 -6.35 2.28
CA SER A 304 -26.83 -5.69 1.10
C SER A 304 -25.83 -4.62 1.57
N TYR A 305 -24.62 -4.64 1.03
CA TYR A 305 -23.66 -3.53 1.19
C TYR A 305 -24.37 -2.23 0.83
N GLY A 306 -24.38 -1.27 1.76
CA GLY A 306 -24.89 0.07 1.49
C GLY A 306 -24.07 0.72 0.36
N SER A 307 -24.74 1.47 -0.50
CA SER A 307 -24.09 2.29 -1.52
C SER A 307 -23.14 3.29 -0.86
N ILE A 308 -21.89 3.31 -1.33
CA ILE A 308 -20.89 4.32 -0.97
C ILE A 308 -21.44 5.70 -1.39
N PRO A 309 -21.41 6.72 -0.50
CA PRO A 309 -21.80 8.06 -0.89
C PRO A 309 -20.89 8.61 -2.00
N LYS A 310 -21.44 9.44 -2.89
CA LYS A 310 -20.68 10.08 -3.96
C LYS A 310 -19.47 10.82 -3.36
N PRO A 311 -18.25 10.68 -3.92
CA PRO A 311 -17.12 11.48 -3.50
C PRO A 311 -17.48 12.98 -3.58
N LEU A 312 -17.04 13.76 -2.60
CA LEU A 312 -17.19 15.22 -2.63
C LEU A 312 -16.60 15.73 -3.95
N GLY A 313 -17.39 16.52 -4.67
CA GLY A 313 -17.00 17.11 -5.94
C GLY A 313 -15.67 17.85 -5.78
N ALA A 314 -14.83 17.79 -6.82
CA ALA A 314 -13.52 18.42 -6.85
C ALA A 314 -13.60 19.86 -6.32
N GLU A 315 -12.83 20.16 -5.28
CA GLU A 315 -12.56 21.55 -4.92
C GLU A 315 -12.02 22.29 -6.15
N VAL A 316 -12.45 23.55 -6.29
CA VAL A 316 -12.14 24.43 -7.43
C VAL A 316 -10.62 24.47 -7.66
N ILE A 317 -10.17 23.76 -8.68
CA ILE A 317 -8.78 23.73 -9.10
C ILE A 317 -8.46 25.07 -9.79
N CYS A 318 -7.50 25.82 -9.25
CA CYS A 318 -6.93 27.00 -9.89
C CYS A 318 -6.48 26.69 -11.35
N PRO A 319 -6.52 27.66 -12.27
CA PRO A 319 -6.19 27.41 -13.67
C PRO A 319 -4.70 27.05 -13.81
N HIS A 320 -4.40 25.76 -13.93
CA HIS A 320 -3.03 25.29 -14.17
C HIS A 320 -2.78 25.10 -15.67
N GLN A 321 -1.64 25.62 -16.11
CA GLN A 321 -1.08 25.48 -17.46
C GLN A 321 -1.13 24.03 -17.95
N VAL A 322 -1.70 23.88 -19.15
CA VAL A 322 -1.80 22.64 -19.90
C VAL A 322 -0.41 22.23 -20.38
N SER A 323 -0.03 20.96 -20.18
CA SER A 323 1.20 20.41 -20.76
C SER A 323 0.93 19.94 -22.19
N GLU A 324 1.78 20.36 -23.13
CA GLU A 324 1.70 20.06 -24.56
C GLU A 324 2.28 18.68 -24.96
N GLN A 325 2.78 17.87 -24.01
CA GLN A 325 3.54 16.64 -24.32
C GLN A 325 2.72 15.34 -24.25
N THR A 326 3.06 14.39 -25.14
CA THR A 326 2.20 13.31 -25.61
C THR A 326 2.52 11.90 -25.07
N ILE A 327 2.90 11.74 -23.78
CA ILE A 327 3.36 10.47 -23.08
C ILE A 327 4.91 10.34 -23.13
N THR A 328 5.75 10.32 -22.08
CA THR A 328 5.73 10.33 -20.60
C THR A 328 6.96 11.13 -20.10
N PRO A 329 6.88 11.86 -18.96
CA PRO A 329 7.90 11.63 -17.93
C PRO A 329 7.27 11.47 -16.54
N LEU A 330 7.57 10.36 -15.86
CA LEU A 330 7.43 10.24 -14.40
C LEU A 330 8.74 10.83 -13.84
N ASN A 331 8.78 12.00 -13.19
CA ASN A 331 7.99 12.44 -12.04
C ASN A 331 6.89 13.50 -12.31
N ASN A 332 5.79 13.38 -11.55
CA ASN A 332 4.63 14.29 -11.40
C ASN A 332 3.74 14.55 -12.64
N THR A 333 3.36 13.48 -13.34
CA THR A 333 2.45 13.49 -14.51
C THR A 333 1.08 14.14 -14.27
N LYS A 334 0.43 14.65 -15.33
CA LYS A 334 -0.87 15.39 -15.26
C LYS A 334 -1.92 15.05 -16.34
N HIS A 335 -1.69 14.09 -17.24
CA HIS A 335 -2.68 13.75 -18.29
C HIS A 335 -2.95 12.25 -18.46
N PHE A 336 -1.98 11.45 -18.92
CA PHE A 336 -2.12 9.99 -19.16
C PHE A 336 -1.10 9.16 -18.37
N LEU A 337 -1.55 8.02 -17.84
CA LEU A 337 -0.69 6.93 -17.36
C LEU A 337 -1.04 5.63 -18.09
N VAL A 338 -0.03 4.84 -18.43
CA VAL A 338 -0.19 3.50 -19.01
C VAL A 338 0.12 2.45 -17.96
N SER A 339 -0.85 1.60 -17.66
CA SER A 339 -0.69 0.41 -16.82
C SER A 339 -0.62 -0.83 -17.70
N ALA A 340 0.58 -1.12 -18.21
CA ALA A 340 0.82 -2.33 -18.99
C ALA A 340 1.17 -3.50 -18.07
N TYR A 341 0.57 -4.66 -18.32
CA TYR A 341 0.90 -5.93 -17.66
C TYR A 341 1.15 -7.03 -18.69
N MET A 342 1.84 -8.08 -18.26
CA MET A 342 2.09 -9.29 -19.06
C MET A 342 1.41 -10.47 -18.36
N ASP A 343 0.49 -11.12 -19.07
CA ASP A 343 -0.26 -12.29 -18.59
C ASP A 343 0.48 -13.59 -18.93
N GLU A 344 1.11 -14.22 -17.93
CA GLU A 344 1.64 -15.58 -18.05
C GLU A 344 0.62 -16.60 -17.54
N ARG A 345 -0.08 -17.27 -18.49
CA ARG A 345 -1.11 -18.28 -18.20
C ARG A 345 -0.50 -19.64 -17.86
N HIS A 346 0.31 -19.69 -16.83
CA HIS A 346 0.78 -20.93 -16.22
C HIS A 346 0.22 -21.04 -14.80
N GLY A 347 0.01 -22.29 -14.31
CA GLY A 347 -0.61 -22.53 -13.02
C GLY A 347 0.09 -21.75 -11.90
N GLY A 348 -0.65 -20.90 -11.20
CA GLY A 348 -0.12 -20.05 -10.13
C GLY A 348 -1.20 -19.73 -9.10
N ASP A 349 -0.77 -19.51 -7.85
CA ASP A 349 -1.65 -19.45 -6.67
C ASP A 349 -2.67 -18.29 -6.70
N VAL A 350 -2.39 -17.22 -7.47
CA VAL A 350 -3.21 -16.00 -7.53
C VAL A 350 -3.74 -15.69 -8.96
N HIS A 351 -3.24 -16.38 -10.01
CA HIS A 351 -3.60 -16.26 -11.44
C HIS A 351 -4.34 -14.95 -11.83
N TYR A 352 -5.65 -15.03 -12.05
CA TYR A 352 -6.50 -13.91 -12.50
C TYR A 352 -6.70 -12.87 -11.40
N PHE A 353 -6.75 -13.27 -10.13
CA PHE A 353 -6.95 -12.38 -8.99
C PHE A 353 -5.76 -11.44 -8.75
N GLY A 354 -4.54 -11.88 -9.09
CA GLY A 354 -3.34 -11.04 -9.00
C GLY A 354 -3.44 -9.84 -9.92
N GLN A 355 -3.89 -10.07 -11.16
CA GLN A 355 -4.11 -9.01 -12.16
C GLN A 355 -5.16 -8.00 -11.70
N LEU A 356 -6.26 -8.46 -11.11
CA LEU A 356 -7.29 -7.57 -10.55
C LEU A 356 -6.69 -6.65 -9.49
N THR A 357 -5.93 -7.20 -8.54
CA THR A 357 -5.31 -6.42 -7.46
C THR A 357 -4.37 -5.36 -8.02
N THR A 358 -3.51 -5.71 -8.98
CA THR A 358 -2.57 -4.77 -9.63
C THR A 358 -3.30 -3.67 -10.40
N LEU A 359 -4.36 -4.01 -11.15
CA LEU A 359 -5.12 -3.01 -11.91
C LEU A 359 -5.86 -2.03 -10.98
N ASN A 360 -6.45 -2.53 -9.90
CA ASN A 360 -7.11 -1.69 -8.90
C ASN A 360 -6.10 -0.81 -8.15
N GLU A 361 -4.94 -1.35 -7.72
CA GLU A 361 -3.85 -0.57 -7.12
C GLU A 361 -3.40 0.57 -8.04
N CYS A 362 -3.23 0.28 -9.34
CA CYS A 362 -2.80 1.29 -10.30
C CYS A 362 -3.82 2.43 -10.42
N ILE A 363 -5.12 2.12 -10.49
CA ILE A 363 -6.19 3.13 -10.51
C ILE A 363 -6.08 4.03 -9.27
N TYR A 364 -6.05 3.44 -8.08
CA TYR A 364 -6.02 4.20 -6.83
C TYR A 364 -4.77 5.08 -6.71
N ARG A 365 -3.60 4.54 -7.05
CA ARG A 365 -2.33 5.28 -7.01
C ARG A 365 -2.28 6.43 -8.03
N SER A 366 -3.13 6.36 -9.06
CA SER A 366 -3.15 7.33 -10.16
C SER A 366 -4.22 8.39 -10.03
N MET A 367 -5.15 8.27 -9.07
CA MET A 367 -6.30 9.18 -8.89
C MET A 367 -5.91 10.66 -8.89
N ASP A 368 -4.82 11.03 -8.19
CA ASP A 368 -4.34 12.42 -8.11
C ASP A 368 -3.19 12.75 -9.07
N ARG A 369 -2.73 11.76 -9.85
CA ARG A 369 -1.55 11.88 -10.71
C ARG A 369 -1.87 11.85 -12.19
N SER A 370 -3.10 11.50 -12.57
CA SER A 370 -3.48 11.36 -13.98
C SER A 370 -4.97 11.58 -14.15
N ARG A 371 -5.33 12.26 -15.24
CA ARG A 371 -6.73 12.45 -15.62
C ARG A 371 -7.32 11.17 -16.19
N TYR A 372 -6.51 10.40 -16.91
CA TYR A 372 -6.88 9.13 -17.51
C TYR A 372 -5.81 8.06 -17.29
N VAL A 373 -6.24 6.82 -17.09
CA VAL A 373 -5.39 5.64 -16.98
C VAL A 373 -5.77 4.65 -18.08
N LEU A 374 -4.78 4.19 -18.84
CA LEU A 374 -4.91 3.13 -19.84
C LEU A 374 -4.71 1.78 -19.15
N LEU A 375 -5.69 0.90 -19.24
CA LEU A 375 -5.64 -0.48 -18.71
C LEU A 375 -5.61 -1.45 -19.89
N ASN A 376 -4.41 -1.81 -20.36
CA ASN A 376 -4.19 -2.62 -21.56
C ASN A 376 -2.97 -3.53 -21.41
N ASP A 377 -2.86 -4.51 -22.31
CA ASP A 377 -1.68 -5.37 -22.39
C ASP A 377 -0.55 -4.64 -23.15
N ILE A 378 0.71 -4.99 -22.89
CA ILE A 378 1.85 -4.25 -23.49
C ILE A 378 1.90 -4.35 -25.02
N ASP A 379 1.34 -5.42 -25.60
CA ASP A 379 1.25 -5.67 -27.04
C ASP A 379 -0.04 -5.13 -27.68
N GLU A 380 -0.83 -4.38 -26.92
CA GLU A 380 -2.09 -3.77 -27.35
C GLU A 380 -1.99 -2.26 -27.44
N ILE A 381 -1.95 -1.75 -28.68
CA ILE A 381 -1.75 -0.31 -28.93
C ILE A 381 -3.08 0.37 -29.15
N ILE A 382 -3.50 1.20 -28.20
CA ILE A 382 -4.73 2.00 -28.31
C ILE A 382 -4.49 3.12 -29.32
N MET A 383 -5.12 3.04 -30.49
CA MET A 383 -4.81 3.88 -31.64
C MET A 383 -5.98 4.81 -32.01
N PRO A 384 -5.82 6.14 -31.96
CA PRO A 384 -6.79 7.09 -32.48
C PRO A 384 -6.73 7.18 -34.02
N TYR A 385 -7.89 7.22 -34.67
CA TYR A 385 -8.03 7.31 -36.13
C TYR A 385 -8.45 8.70 -36.62
N GLN A 386 -9.11 9.48 -35.76
CA GLN A 386 -9.54 10.86 -36.08
C GLN A 386 -8.67 11.94 -35.42
N HIS A 387 -7.67 11.53 -34.63
CA HIS A 387 -6.80 12.43 -33.87
C HIS A 387 -5.35 11.96 -33.94
N SER A 388 -4.39 12.90 -33.90
CA SER A 388 -2.95 12.62 -33.91
C SER A 388 -2.44 11.90 -32.67
N ASP A 389 -3.18 11.93 -31.56
CA ASP A 389 -2.76 11.43 -30.28
C ASP A 389 -3.94 11.16 -29.33
N LEU A 390 -3.65 10.48 -28.21
CA LEU A 390 -4.66 10.13 -27.20
C LEU A 390 -5.20 11.34 -26.44
N LYS A 391 -4.43 12.44 -26.33
CA LYS A 391 -4.90 13.64 -25.65
C LYS A 391 -6.02 14.28 -26.45
N GLY A 392 -5.81 14.53 -27.74
CA GLY A 392 -6.81 15.09 -28.64
C GLY A 392 -8.06 14.21 -28.75
N LEU A 393 -7.87 12.88 -28.81
CA LEU A 393 -8.98 11.92 -28.75
C LEU A 393 -9.82 12.12 -27.47
N MET A 394 -9.15 12.21 -26.33
CA MET A 394 -9.82 12.19 -25.02
C MET A 394 -10.39 13.54 -24.64
N ASP A 395 -9.81 14.64 -25.12
CA ASP A 395 -10.42 15.98 -25.05
C ASP A 395 -11.75 15.99 -25.83
N MET A 396 -11.80 15.41 -27.04
CA MET A 396 -13.03 15.29 -27.83
C MET A 396 -14.07 14.38 -27.18
N LEU A 397 -13.66 13.18 -26.73
CA LEU A 397 -14.57 12.22 -26.09
C LEU A 397 -15.17 12.78 -24.80
N GLN A 398 -14.36 13.40 -23.94
CA GLN A 398 -14.85 13.98 -22.69
C GLN A 398 -15.74 15.20 -22.93
N GLN A 399 -15.49 16.00 -23.97
CA GLN A 399 -16.36 17.12 -24.34
C GLN A 399 -17.75 16.64 -24.78
N LYS A 400 -17.82 15.56 -25.58
CA LYS A 400 -19.10 14.99 -26.04
C LYS A 400 -19.81 14.17 -24.97
N HIS A 401 -19.05 13.53 -24.07
CA HIS A 401 -19.55 12.62 -23.05
C HIS A 401 -19.01 12.99 -21.65
N PRO A 402 -19.41 14.15 -21.09
CA PRO A 402 -18.80 14.72 -19.89
C PRO A 402 -18.96 13.86 -18.63
N ASN A 403 -19.99 13.02 -18.56
CA ASN A 403 -20.26 12.14 -17.42
C ASN A 403 -19.65 10.73 -17.56
N THR A 404 -18.89 10.47 -18.62
CA THR A 404 -18.29 9.16 -18.85
C THR A 404 -17.00 8.99 -18.04
N GLY A 405 -16.97 7.98 -17.17
CA GLY A 405 -15.79 7.59 -16.40
C GLY A 405 -14.99 6.44 -17.02
N VAL A 406 -15.60 5.67 -17.93
CA VAL A 406 -15.01 4.47 -18.53
C VAL A 406 -15.21 4.49 -20.04
N PHE A 407 -14.12 4.50 -20.80
CA PHE A 407 -14.14 4.42 -22.26
C PHE A 407 -13.65 3.04 -22.70
N LEU A 408 -14.53 2.27 -23.34
CA LEU A 408 -14.24 0.93 -23.83
C LEU A 408 -13.73 1.02 -25.27
N ILE A 409 -12.53 0.46 -25.51
CA ILE A 409 -11.90 0.41 -26.83
C ILE A 409 -11.90 -1.03 -27.32
N GLU A 410 -12.46 -1.26 -28.51
CA GLU A 410 -12.59 -2.58 -29.10
C GLU A 410 -11.23 -3.10 -29.61
N ASN A 411 -10.95 -4.37 -29.33
CA ASN A 411 -9.74 -5.02 -29.80
C ASN A 411 -9.81 -5.40 -31.29
N HIS A 412 -8.80 -5.00 -32.09
CA HIS A 412 -8.68 -5.35 -33.50
C HIS A 412 -7.37 -6.08 -33.78
N ILE A 413 -7.48 -7.24 -34.40
CA ILE A 413 -6.36 -8.17 -34.52
C ILE A 413 -5.70 -8.05 -35.88
N PHE A 414 -4.37 -8.03 -35.83
CA PHE A 414 -3.49 -8.01 -36.99
C PHE A 414 -2.70 -9.33 -37.02
N PRO A 415 -3.10 -10.29 -37.88
CA PRO A 415 -2.48 -11.61 -37.87
C PRO A 415 -0.98 -11.58 -38.18
N LYS A 416 -0.17 -12.15 -37.28
CA LYS A 416 1.30 -12.30 -37.44
C LYS A 416 1.74 -13.03 -38.71
N LYS A 417 0.84 -13.79 -39.36
CA LYS A 417 1.16 -14.57 -40.56
C LYS A 417 1.19 -13.73 -41.85
N HIS A 418 0.48 -12.60 -41.87
CA HIS A 418 0.31 -11.80 -43.07
C HIS A 418 1.22 -10.57 -42.99
N PHE A 419 2.18 -10.50 -43.91
CA PHE A 419 3.15 -9.41 -44.02
C PHE A 419 2.78 -8.51 -45.19
N GLU A 420 3.08 -7.22 -45.05
CA GLU A 420 3.04 -6.32 -46.18
C GLU A 420 4.00 -6.79 -47.29
N PRO A 421 3.53 -6.93 -48.56
CA PRO A 421 4.30 -7.58 -49.62
C PRO A 421 5.62 -6.90 -49.99
N SER A 422 5.70 -5.57 -49.94
CA SER A 422 6.92 -4.84 -50.31
C SER A 422 8.07 -5.02 -49.32
N ARG A 423 7.78 -5.52 -48.10
CA ARG A 423 8.75 -5.66 -47.01
C ARG A 423 9.43 -4.33 -46.67
N LYS A 424 8.73 -3.21 -46.86
CA LYS A 424 9.25 -1.86 -46.62
C LYS A 424 9.89 -1.70 -45.24
N PHE A 425 9.32 -2.35 -44.23
CA PHE A 425 9.79 -2.28 -42.84
C PHE A 425 10.65 -3.48 -42.42
N ASN A 426 11.14 -4.30 -43.34
CA ASN A 426 12.13 -5.33 -43.04
C ASN A 426 13.52 -4.68 -42.85
N LEU A 427 13.67 -3.99 -41.72
CA LEU A 427 14.83 -3.19 -41.38
C LEU A 427 16.02 -4.09 -41.00
N PRO A 428 17.16 -4.05 -41.72
CA PRO A 428 18.29 -4.95 -41.46
C PRO A 428 18.81 -4.91 -40.03
N GLN A 429 18.78 -3.74 -39.40
CA GLN A 429 19.21 -3.57 -38.01
C GLN A 429 18.34 -4.37 -37.03
N TRP A 430 17.06 -4.61 -37.31
CA TRP A 430 16.17 -5.34 -36.39
C TRP A 430 16.18 -6.86 -36.58
N LYS A 431 16.89 -7.37 -37.60
CA LYS A 431 16.84 -8.80 -37.98
C LYS A 431 17.25 -9.77 -36.86
N GLY A 432 18.14 -9.36 -35.96
CA GLY A 432 18.63 -10.16 -34.84
C GLY A 432 17.89 -9.91 -33.51
N VAL A 433 16.93 -8.98 -33.48
CA VAL A 433 16.25 -8.57 -32.26
C VAL A 433 15.06 -9.50 -32.01
N PRO A 434 14.97 -10.19 -30.86
CA PRO A 434 13.81 -11.02 -30.53
C PRO A 434 12.53 -10.20 -30.48
N GLY A 435 11.47 -10.68 -31.14
CA GLY A 435 10.15 -10.04 -31.09
C GLY A 435 9.43 -10.03 -32.44
N VAL A 436 8.44 -9.15 -32.56
CA VAL A 436 7.66 -8.95 -33.79
C VAL A 436 7.73 -7.49 -34.20
N ASN A 437 8.10 -7.25 -35.46
CA ASN A 437 8.04 -5.92 -36.04
C ASN A 437 6.60 -5.57 -36.42
N ILE A 438 5.92 -4.82 -35.56
CA ILE A 438 4.52 -4.44 -35.74
C ILE A 438 4.27 -3.58 -37.00
N LEU A 439 5.27 -2.90 -37.55
CA LEU A 439 5.13 -2.09 -38.78
C LEU A 439 4.90 -2.93 -40.04
N GLU A 440 5.29 -4.21 -40.03
CA GLU A 440 5.09 -5.11 -41.18
C GLU A 440 3.66 -5.68 -41.27
N HIS A 441 2.82 -5.47 -40.24
CA HIS A 441 1.50 -6.07 -40.13
C HIS A 441 0.39 -5.03 -40.30
N ILE A 442 -0.13 -4.92 -41.52
CA ILE A 442 -1.21 -3.96 -41.89
C ILE A 442 -2.54 -4.63 -42.21
N TYR A 443 -2.59 -5.96 -42.21
CA TYR A 443 -3.80 -6.70 -42.53
C TYR A 443 -4.54 -6.99 -41.23
N ARG A 444 -5.78 -6.51 -41.14
CA ARG A 444 -6.65 -6.57 -39.97
C ARG A 444 -7.82 -7.51 -40.24
N GLU A 445 -8.12 -8.38 -39.29
CA GLU A 445 -9.37 -9.17 -39.32
C GLU A 445 -10.55 -8.34 -38.81
N ASP A 446 -11.74 -8.51 -39.42
CA ASP A 446 -12.96 -7.99 -38.81
C ASP A 446 -13.37 -8.85 -37.61
N PRO A 447 -13.68 -8.23 -36.46
CA PRO A 447 -14.10 -8.94 -35.26
C PRO A 447 -15.31 -9.84 -35.54
N ASP A 448 -15.24 -11.10 -35.12
CA ASP A 448 -16.37 -12.03 -35.25
C ASP A 448 -17.52 -11.67 -34.31
N ARG A 449 -18.53 -10.95 -34.82
CA ARG A 449 -19.66 -10.41 -34.04
C ARG A 449 -20.52 -11.46 -33.33
N THR A 450 -20.30 -12.75 -33.57
CA THR A 450 -21.02 -13.84 -32.91
C THR A 450 -20.42 -14.26 -31.56
N ILE A 451 -19.19 -13.82 -31.27
CA ILE A 451 -18.49 -14.11 -30.01
C ILE A 451 -18.19 -12.83 -29.24
N SER A 452 -17.98 -12.96 -27.93
CA SER A 452 -17.58 -11.83 -27.08
C SER A 452 -16.18 -11.34 -27.48
N HIS A 453 -16.03 -10.06 -27.82
CA HIS A 453 -14.73 -9.44 -28.03
C HIS A 453 -14.24 -8.77 -26.77
N PRO A 454 -12.98 -9.04 -26.36
CA PRO A 454 -12.39 -8.32 -25.26
C PRO A 454 -12.26 -6.84 -25.65
N HIS A 455 -12.70 -5.97 -24.76
CA HIS A 455 -12.37 -4.55 -24.80
C HIS A 455 -11.21 -4.33 -23.82
N LYS A 456 -10.49 -3.23 -24.04
CA LYS A 456 -9.67 -2.61 -23.00
C LYS A 456 -10.20 -1.22 -22.71
N MET A 457 -9.65 -0.59 -21.68
CA MET A 457 -10.30 0.57 -21.07
C MET A 457 -9.34 1.74 -20.93
N ILE A 458 -9.86 2.93 -21.25
CA ILE A 458 -9.34 4.18 -20.72
C ILE A 458 -10.30 4.60 -19.61
N VAL A 459 -9.79 4.78 -18.39
CA VAL A 459 -10.62 5.13 -17.24
C VAL A 459 -10.23 6.49 -16.67
N GLN A 460 -11.20 7.25 -16.18
CA GLN A 460 -10.95 8.32 -15.23
C GLN A 460 -10.77 7.70 -13.86
N PRO A 461 -9.56 7.75 -13.26
CA PRO A 461 -9.28 6.96 -12.06
C PRO A 461 -10.18 7.36 -10.88
N LYS A 462 -10.54 8.65 -10.75
CA LYS A 462 -11.47 9.13 -9.71
C LYS A 462 -12.91 8.64 -9.87
N MET A 463 -13.26 8.08 -11.03
CA MET A 463 -14.59 7.59 -11.33
C MET A 463 -14.70 6.08 -11.29
N VAL A 464 -13.60 5.33 -11.10
CA VAL A 464 -13.62 3.87 -11.04
C VAL A 464 -13.26 3.40 -9.65
N GLU A 465 -14.17 2.65 -9.04
CA GLU A 465 -13.95 2.03 -7.73
C GLU A 465 -13.34 0.65 -7.88
N GLN A 466 -13.81 -0.15 -8.83
CA GLN A 466 -13.33 -1.51 -9.02
C GLN A 466 -13.27 -1.85 -10.51
N THR A 467 -12.15 -2.45 -10.94
CA THR A 467 -11.96 -2.89 -12.33
C THR A 467 -11.63 -4.38 -12.42
N SER A 468 -11.90 -4.94 -13.60
CA SER A 468 -11.31 -6.18 -14.09
C SER A 468 -10.38 -5.94 -15.29
N VAL A 469 -9.93 -7.03 -15.90
CA VAL A 469 -9.06 -7.04 -17.10
C VAL A 469 -9.78 -6.45 -18.31
N HIS A 470 -11.10 -6.67 -18.46
CA HIS A 470 -11.85 -6.29 -19.68
C HIS A 470 -13.02 -5.35 -19.41
N GLU A 471 -13.40 -5.13 -18.16
CA GLU A 471 -14.54 -4.28 -17.79
C GLU A 471 -14.36 -3.63 -16.42
N ALA A 472 -14.97 -2.46 -16.23
CA ALA A 472 -15.07 -1.83 -14.92
C ALA A 472 -16.23 -2.47 -14.15
N LEU A 473 -15.95 -3.03 -12.97
CA LEU A 473 -16.93 -3.75 -12.16
C LEU A 473 -17.79 -2.80 -11.32
N LYS A 474 -17.20 -1.69 -10.86
CA LYS A 474 -17.89 -0.67 -10.06
C LYS A 474 -17.31 0.70 -10.36
N TYR A 475 -18.15 1.63 -10.78
CA TYR A 475 -17.73 2.97 -11.19
C TYR A 475 -18.89 3.97 -11.08
N PHE A 476 -18.53 5.24 -11.08
CA PHE A 476 -19.44 6.39 -11.09
C PHE A 476 -19.59 6.91 -12.51
N GLY A 477 -20.77 7.45 -12.83
CA GLY A 477 -21.06 7.99 -14.16
C GLY A 477 -21.36 6.92 -15.19
N GLU A 478 -21.01 7.20 -16.44
CA GLU A 478 -21.34 6.37 -17.59
C GLU A 478 -20.13 5.61 -18.14
N SER A 479 -20.41 4.51 -18.83
CA SER A 479 -19.45 3.81 -19.68
C SER A 479 -19.77 4.08 -21.15
N TYR A 480 -18.78 4.42 -21.95
CA TYR A 480 -18.94 4.72 -23.37
C TYR A 480 -18.12 3.75 -24.23
N LYS A 481 -18.77 3.09 -25.18
CA LYS A 481 -18.10 2.29 -26.21
C LYS A 481 -17.66 3.20 -27.34
N VAL A 482 -16.35 3.35 -27.52
CA VAL A 482 -15.80 4.26 -28.52
C VAL A 482 -15.99 3.65 -29.92
N PRO A 483 -16.53 4.40 -30.90
CA PRO A 483 -16.69 3.92 -32.26
C PRO A 483 -15.35 3.53 -32.93
N LEU A 484 -15.39 2.53 -33.80
CA LEU A 484 -14.20 1.91 -34.39
C LEU A 484 -13.46 2.83 -35.38
N ASP A 485 -14.22 3.72 -36.02
CA ASP A 485 -13.71 4.78 -36.89
C ASP A 485 -13.05 5.92 -36.09
N VAL A 486 -13.29 5.98 -34.77
CA VAL A 486 -12.69 6.95 -33.85
C VAL A 486 -11.43 6.38 -33.20
N CYS A 487 -11.51 5.20 -32.60
CA CYS A 487 -10.40 4.54 -31.90
C CYS A 487 -10.58 3.01 -31.86
N ARG A 488 -9.46 2.28 -31.96
CA ARG A 488 -9.40 0.82 -31.82
C ARG A 488 -8.02 0.39 -31.35
N ILE A 489 -7.93 -0.83 -30.81
CA ILE A 489 -6.65 -1.43 -30.43
C ILE A 489 -6.01 -2.05 -31.67
N ILE A 490 -4.73 -1.76 -31.91
CA ILE A 490 -3.89 -2.54 -32.82
C ILE A 490 -3.22 -3.64 -31.99
N HIS A 491 -3.64 -4.88 -32.19
CA HIS A 491 -3.11 -6.06 -31.49
C HIS A 491 -2.51 -7.03 -32.51
N VAL A 492 -1.18 -7.04 -32.63
CA VAL A 492 -0.45 -7.94 -33.53
C VAL A 492 -0.27 -9.30 -32.86
N ARG A 493 -1.08 -10.29 -33.25
CA ARG A 493 -1.13 -11.62 -32.60
C ARG A 493 -1.48 -12.74 -33.57
N VAL A 494 -1.58 -13.96 -33.04
CA VAL A 494 -2.17 -15.09 -33.78
C VAL A 494 -3.66 -14.80 -34.02
N ALA A 495 -4.12 -14.99 -35.26
CA ALA A 495 -5.51 -14.76 -35.67
C ALA A 495 -6.50 -15.57 -34.80
N LEU A 496 -7.64 -14.95 -34.43
CA LEU A 496 -8.69 -15.64 -33.67
C LEU A 496 -9.67 -16.38 -34.59
N ARG A 497 -9.89 -15.89 -35.82
CA ARG A 497 -10.86 -16.49 -36.77
C ARG A 497 -10.26 -17.62 -37.64
N GLY A 498 -9.14 -18.20 -37.22
CA GLY A 498 -8.42 -19.21 -38.00
C GLY A 498 -7.58 -18.62 -39.15
N SER A 499 -7.38 -19.38 -40.23
CA SER A 499 -6.52 -19.01 -41.36
C SER A 499 -7.29 -18.22 -42.43
N LEU A 500 -7.74 -17.01 -42.11
CA LEU A 500 -8.33 -16.11 -43.11
C LEU A 500 -7.34 -15.88 -44.27
N LYS A 501 -7.86 -15.93 -45.49
CA LYS A 501 -7.09 -15.55 -46.69
C LYS A 501 -6.86 -14.05 -46.71
N LEU A 502 -5.80 -13.61 -47.39
CA LEU A 502 -5.44 -12.19 -47.48
C LEU A 502 -6.59 -11.32 -48.03
N GLU A 503 -7.34 -11.86 -48.99
CA GLU A 503 -8.52 -11.22 -49.62
C GLU A 503 -9.67 -10.94 -48.64
N GLN A 504 -9.69 -11.62 -47.49
CA GLN A 504 -10.72 -11.47 -46.46
C GLN A 504 -10.30 -10.49 -45.36
N LEU A 505 -9.11 -9.90 -45.46
CA LEU A 505 -8.54 -8.98 -44.49
C LEU A 505 -8.61 -7.54 -44.98
N ASN A 506 -8.77 -6.62 -44.04
CA ASN A 506 -8.82 -5.21 -44.34
C ASN A 506 -7.43 -4.59 -44.18
N VAL A 507 -7.05 -3.73 -45.12
CA VAL A 507 -5.80 -2.98 -45.01
C VAL A 507 -5.97 -1.81 -44.06
N ASP A 508 -5.08 -1.71 -43.08
CA ASP A 508 -5.02 -0.65 -42.10
C ASP A 508 -3.58 -0.19 -41.90
N LYS A 509 -3.30 1.05 -42.32
CA LYS A 509 -1.96 1.64 -42.35
C LYS A 509 -1.77 2.72 -41.31
N ARG A 510 -2.70 2.89 -40.36
CA ARG A 510 -2.65 4.01 -39.40
C ARG A 510 -1.35 4.05 -38.59
N LEU A 511 -0.79 2.90 -38.23
CA LEU A 511 0.48 2.82 -37.52
C LEU A 511 1.65 3.47 -38.30
N TRP A 512 1.58 3.48 -39.64
CA TRP A 512 2.64 4.04 -40.48
C TRP A 512 2.73 5.56 -40.41
N ASP A 513 1.68 6.24 -39.96
CA ASP A 513 1.70 7.69 -39.72
C ASP A 513 2.75 8.05 -38.64
N PHE A 514 3.15 7.08 -37.82
CA PHE A 514 4.16 7.22 -36.77
C PHE A 514 5.51 6.60 -37.11
N GLN A 515 5.70 6.08 -38.34
CA GLN A 515 6.86 5.24 -38.70
C GLN A 515 8.20 5.88 -38.39
N GLU A 516 8.41 7.16 -38.73
CA GLU A 516 9.69 7.85 -38.55
C GLU A 516 10.06 7.95 -37.06
N LYS A 517 9.11 8.39 -36.24
CA LYS A 517 9.29 8.52 -34.79
C LYS A 517 9.45 7.15 -34.13
N LEU A 518 8.63 6.17 -34.53
CA LEU A 518 8.64 4.83 -33.96
C LEU A 518 9.98 4.13 -34.23
N ILE A 519 10.47 4.16 -35.48
CA ILE A 519 11.74 3.55 -35.85
C ILE A 519 12.88 4.19 -35.05
N SER A 520 12.97 5.52 -35.07
CA SER A 520 14.00 6.28 -34.34
C SER A 520 14.02 5.96 -32.84
N LYS A 521 12.85 5.98 -32.18
CA LYS A 521 12.74 5.71 -30.74
C LYS A 521 12.98 4.25 -30.37
N THR A 522 12.60 3.32 -31.24
CA THR A 522 12.89 1.90 -31.07
C THR A 522 14.40 1.66 -31.17
N ASP A 523 15.07 2.26 -32.16
CA ASP A 523 16.53 2.16 -32.30
C ASP A 523 17.26 2.71 -31.06
N GLU A 524 16.84 3.88 -30.54
CA GLU A 524 17.39 4.42 -29.29
C GLU A 524 17.22 3.46 -28.10
N ALA A 525 16.03 2.85 -27.97
CA ALA A 525 15.74 1.94 -26.87
C ALA A 525 16.55 0.65 -26.96
N LEU A 526 16.63 0.05 -28.15
CA LEU A 526 17.39 -1.19 -28.38
C LEU A 526 18.89 -0.98 -28.21
N LYS A 527 19.45 0.17 -28.65
CA LYS A 527 20.85 0.53 -28.40
C LYS A 527 21.15 0.66 -26.90
N ARG A 528 20.27 1.32 -26.15
CA ARG A 528 20.41 1.42 -24.67
C ARG A 528 20.36 0.05 -24.00
N ALA A 529 19.63 -0.90 -24.58
CA ALA A 529 19.54 -2.27 -24.12
C ALA A 529 20.68 -3.19 -24.63
N GLY A 530 21.56 -2.70 -25.51
CA GLY A 530 22.63 -3.50 -26.12
C GLY A 530 22.14 -4.55 -27.13
N LEU A 531 20.96 -4.34 -27.74
CA LEU A 531 20.36 -5.24 -28.73
C LEU A 531 20.57 -4.78 -30.19
N LEU A 532 21.07 -3.56 -30.38
CA LEU A 532 21.61 -2.98 -31.61
C LEU A 532 22.99 -2.40 -31.30
#